data_AF-A0A538SF23-F1
#
_entry.id   AF-A0A538SF23-F1
#
_cell.length_a   1.000
_cell.length_b   1.000
_cell.length_c   1.000
_cell.angle_alpha   90.00
_cell.angle_beta   90.00
_cell.angle_gamma   90.00
#
_symmetry.space_group_name_H-M   'P 1'
#
loop_
_entity.id
_entity.type
_entity.pdbx_description
1 polymer ?
#
loop_
_entity_poly.entity_id
_entity_poly.type
_entity_poly.pdbx_seq_one_letter_code
_entity_poly.pdbx_strand_id
1 'polypeptide(L)'
;LLYLGSPSGLGREPSWRGPAAITASGGGDVNGDGYSDLVLTPGFDGGEVSVYLGSPQGLPLSPSWTLTDPSYPAVFRGEGFGLSVSIRGDANRDGFDDILVSQYRYHENLAFNPSVFCYLGKASGPSSRPDWAGRGNGISGSYGLNAAFCGDVNGDGDSEVLAADPASFPGSARLFHLGKQFPAPRIEHEPINFWNEGEPIVLDAAVTDHTDTVSRVEILHHSVYDSDFLPPIAMEGVEGDRYRGTIPGASVRAGLVYFIRATDNYGLAMRTLPIEVDLNPASAVTPRTLSFGVRVGAASGGKADRLLLSTTRPGPASVRLFDVQGRLAGTLLDTRNLENGMHVLSLSGATFLHASGVYFYRVDTADGTRSGRFVILH
;
A
#
# COMPACT_ATOMS: atom_id res chain seq x y z
N LEU A 1 -35.23 15.16 -13.59
CA LEU A 1 -34.99 16.62 -13.70
C LEU A 1 -33.62 16.90 -13.10
N LEU A 2 -32.81 17.76 -13.70
CA LEU A 2 -31.54 18.22 -13.15
C LEU A 2 -31.66 19.68 -12.74
N TYR A 3 -31.17 20.00 -11.54
CA TYR A 3 -31.08 21.36 -11.02
C TYR A 3 -29.60 21.66 -10.76
N LEU A 4 -29.07 22.75 -11.33
CA LEU A 4 -27.68 23.12 -11.09
C LEU A 4 -27.49 23.70 -9.68
N GLY A 5 -26.39 23.31 -9.04
CA GLY A 5 -25.94 23.87 -7.78
C GLY A 5 -25.06 25.11 -7.98
N SER A 6 -25.03 25.97 -6.96
CA SER A 6 -24.16 27.15 -6.88
C SER A 6 -23.78 27.39 -5.41
N PRO A 7 -22.82 28.29 -5.11
CA PRO A 7 -22.57 28.72 -3.73
C PRO A 7 -23.82 29.29 -3.02
N SER A 8 -24.80 29.79 -3.78
CA SER A 8 -26.10 30.28 -3.29
C SER A 8 -27.18 29.19 -3.17
N GLY A 9 -26.86 27.92 -3.43
CA GLY A 9 -27.79 26.80 -3.40
C GLY A 9 -28.24 26.33 -4.79
N LEU A 10 -29.28 25.50 -4.80
CA LEU A 10 -29.87 24.92 -6.02
C LEU A 10 -30.70 25.95 -6.80
N GLY A 11 -30.65 25.87 -8.12
CA GLY A 11 -31.55 26.61 -9.00
C GLY A 11 -33.02 26.31 -8.71
N ARG A 12 -33.91 27.31 -8.90
CA ARG A 12 -35.36 27.16 -8.67
C ARG A 12 -36.10 26.51 -9.83
N GLU A 13 -35.47 26.48 -11.00
CA GLU A 13 -36.00 25.86 -12.22
C GLU A 13 -35.06 24.75 -12.68
N PRO A 14 -35.60 23.67 -13.29
CA PRO A 14 -34.78 22.60 -13.82
C PRO A 14 -33.91 23.13 -14.97
N SER A 15 -32.61 22.91 -14.87
CA SER A 15 -31.64 23.25 -15.92
C SER A 15 -31.64 22.22 -17.05
N TRP A 16 -32.11 21.00 -16.78
CA TRP A 16 -32.31 19.98 -17.80
C TRP A 16 -33.46 19.03 -17.45
N ARG A 17 -34.16 18.57 -18.50
CA ARG A 17 -35.26 17.62 -18.43
C ARG A 17 -35.01 16.46 -19.40
N GLY A 18 -34.54 15.35 -18.84
CA GLY A 18 -34.37 14.09 -19.55
C GLY A 18 -35.64 13.25 -19.71
N PRO A 19 -35.48 12.03 -20.25
CA PRO A 19 -36.55 11.06 -20.34
C PRO A 19 -37.00 10.55 -18.97
N ALA A 20 -38.08 9.77 -18.96
CA ALA A 20 -38.53 9.07 -17.77
C ALA A 20 -37.48 8.04 -17.33
N ALA A 21 -37.13 8.06 -16.04
CA ALA A 21 -36.16 7.16 -15.43
C ALA A 21 -36.62 6.84 -14.00
N ILE A 22 -36.30 5.64 -13.52
CA ILE A 22 -36.53 5.21 -12.14
C ILE A 22 -35.30 5.46 -11.28
N THR A 23 -34.10 5.24 -11.84
CA THR A 23 -32.85 5.52 -11.13
C THR A 23 -31.98 6.48 -11.93
N ALA A 24 -31.20 7.26 -11.19
CA ALA A 24 -30.26 8.22 -11.73
C ALA A 24 -29.00 8.21 -10.85
N SER A 25 -27.83 8.28 -11.47
CA SER A 25 -26.57 8.50 -10.80
C SER A 25 -25.71 9.44 -11.65
N GLY A 26 -25.04 10.39 -11.02
CA GLY A 26 -24.22 11.38 -11.71
C GLY A 26 -23.11 11.89 -10.83
N GLY A 27 -22.31 12.80 -11.35
CA GLY A 27 -21.16 13.36 -10.62
C GLY A 27 -19.84 12.62 -10.83
N GLY A 28 -19.81 11.63 -11.73
CA GLY A 28 -18.57 11.07 -12.27
C GLY A 28 -18.35 11.50 -13.72
N ASP A 29 -17.14 11.36 -14.24
CA ASP A 29 -16.68 11.72 -15.58
C ASP A 29 -16.17 10.46 -16.32
N VAL A 30 -17.09 9.80 -17.03
CA VAL A 30 -16.84 8.48 -17.65
C VAL A 30 -16.10 8.58 -18.99
N ASN A 31 -16.01 9.77 -19.57
CA ASN A 31 -15.27 10.05 -20.81
C ASN A 31 -14.02 10.91 -20.60
N GLY A 32 -13.73 11.36 -19.38
CA GLY A 32 -12.52 12.07 -18.98
C GLY A 32 -12.43 13.48 -19.57
N ASP A 33 -13.56 14.14 -19.80
CA ASP A 33 -13.59 15.47 -20.43
C ASP A 33 -13.66 16.64 -19.43
N GLY A 34 -13.69 16.33 -18.13
CA GLY A 34 -13.75 17.27 -17.02
C GLY A 34 -15.17 17.71 -16.65
N TYR A 35 -16.20 17.19 -17.30
CA TYR A 35 -17.60 17.45 -16.96
C TYR A 35 -18.26 16.21 -16.38
N SER A 36 -19.06 16.37 -15.32
CA SER A 36 -19.78 15.23 -14.77
C SER A 36 -20.89 14.76 -15.71
N ASP A 37 -20.95 13.45 -15.88
CA ASP A 37 -21.93 12.71 -16.65
C ASP A 37 -23.12 12.26 -15.80
N LEU A 38 -24.12 11.72 -16.49
CA LEU A 38 -25.35 11.19 -15.89
C LEU A 38 -25.69 9.82 -16.47
N VAL A 39 -25.89 8.84 -15.60
CA VAL A 39 -26.47 7.53 -15.93
C VAL A 39 -27.92 7.49 -15.48
N LEU A 40 -28.81 7.09 -16.39
CA LEU A 40 -30.22 6.87 -16.13
C LEU A 40 -30.59 5.43 -16.45
N THR A 41 -31.51 4.87 -15.67
CA THR A 41 -32.17 3.60 -16.01
C THR A 41 -33.69 3.74 -15.89
N PRO A 42 -34.46 3.11 -16.79
CA PRO A 42 -35.91 3.04 -16.67
C PRO A 42 -36.36 2.02 -15.61
N GLY A 43 -35.43 1.29 -14.96
CA GLY A 43 -35.70 0.33 -13.89
C GLY A 43 -36.34 -0.98 -14.38
N PHE A 44 -37.34 -1.49 -13.66
CA PHE A 44 -37.93 -2.82 -13.90
C PHE A 44 -38.55 -3.02 -15.30
N ASP A 45 -38.91 -1.93 -15.97
CA ASP A 45 -39.58 -1.96 -17.27
C ASP A 45 -38.62 -1.79 -18.47
N GLY A 46 -37.32 -1.68 -18.23
CA GLY A 46 -36.34 -1.62 -19.30
C GLY A 46 -34.97 -2.04 -18.81
N GLY A 47 -34.47 -3.17 -19.31
CA GLY A 47 -33.10 -3.63 -19.11
C GLY A 47 -32.08 -2.77 -19.85
N GLU A 48 -32.22 -1.45 -19.76
CA GLU A 48 -31.41 -0.44 -20.41
C GLU A 48 -30.70 0.44 -19.37
N VAL A 49 -29.42 0.68 -19.60
CA VAL A 49 -28.64 1.71 -18.92
C VAL A 49 -28.22 2.73 -19.96
N SER A 50 -28.60 3.99 -19.76
CA SER A 50 -28.34 5.06 -20.71
C SER A 50 -27.43 6.11 -20.07
N VAL A 51 -26.31 6.42 -20.72
CA VAL A 51 -25.32 7.42 -20.30
C VAL A 51 -25.52 8.70 -21.11
N TYR A 52 -25.54 9.83 -20.42
CA TYR A 52 -25.61 11.17 -20.99
C TYR A 52 -24.32 11.89 -20.59
N LEU A 53 -23.47 12.14 -21.57
CA LEU A 53 -22.21 12.82 -21.32
C LEU A 53 -22.45 14.30 -21.03
N GLY A 54 -21.86 14.78 -19.94
CA GLY A 54 -21.75 16.18 -19.58
C GLY A 54 -20.93 16.93 -20.62
N SER A 55 -21.10 18.24 -20.65
CA SER A 55 -20.33 19.11 -21.53
C SER A 55 -20.45 20.55 -21.06
N PRO A 56 -19.67 21.50 -21.61
CA PRO A 56 -19.89 22.92 -21.37
C PRO A 56 -21.29 23.39 -21.80
N GLN A 57 -21.97 22.65 -22.69
CA GLN A 57 -23.33 22.93 -23.15
C GLN A 57 -24.41 22.24 -22.28
N GLY A 58 -24.00 21.48 -21.26
CA GLY A 58 -24.87 20.66 -20.42
C GLY A 58 -25.11 19.25 -21.00
N LEU A 59 -26.15 18.58 -20.50
CA LEU A 59 -26.50 17.22 -20.90
C LEU A 59 -27.30 17.19 -22.22
N PRO A 60 -27.03 16.23 -23.13
CA PRO A 60 -27.84 16.03 -24.33
C PRO A 60 -29.25 15.52 -24.01
N LEU A 61 -30.17 15.58 -24.98
CA LEU A 61 -31.52 15.01 -24.85
C LEU A 61 -31.60 13.53 -25.24
N SER A 62 -30.63 13.05 -26.00
CA SER A 62 -30.47 11.64 -26.37
C SER A 62 -29.26 11.07 -25.64
N PRO A 63 -29.27 9.78 -25.27
CA PRO A 63 -28.12 9.17 -24.62
C PRO A 63 -26.91 9.12 -25.56
N SER A 64 -25.74 9.40 -25.01
CA SER A 64 -24.44 9.28 -25.69
C SER A 64 -24.02 7.82 -25.83
N TRP A 65 -24.43 6.99 -24.87
CA TRP A 65 -24.19 5.55 -24.87
C TRP A 65 -25.35 4.83 -24.22
N THR A 66 -25.67 3.65 -24.73
CA THR A 66 -26.74 2.81 -24.22
C THR A 66 -26.25 1.37 -24.14
N LEU A 67 -26.54 0.72 -23.02
CA LEU A 67 -26.37 -0.71 -22.84
C LEU A 67 -27.71 -1.35 -22.56
N THR A 68 -28.04 -2.34 -23.37
CA THR A 68 -29.16 -3.24 -23.12
C THR A 68 -28.63 -4.64 -22.89
N ASP A 69 -29.24 -5.37 -21.95
CA ASP A 69 -29.04 -6.81 -21.86
C ASP A 69 -30.24 -7.52 -22.51
N PRO A 70 -30.14 -7.94 -23.79
CA PRO A 70 -31.26 -8.54 -24.52
C PRO A 70 -31.67 -9.90 -23.96
N SER A 71 -30.86 -10.49 -23.07
CA SER A 71 -31.22 -11.72 -22.35
C SER A 71 -32.25 -11.47 -21.25
N TYR A 72 -32.53 -10.20 -20.92
CA TYR A 72 -33.50 -9.76 -19.91
C TYR A 72 -34.44 -8.73 -20.51
N PRO A 73 -35.30 -9.13 -21.47
CA PRO A 73 -36.37 -8.26 -21.87
C PRO A 73 -37.17 -7.92 -20.62
N ALA A 74 -37.50 -6.62 -20.49
CA ALA A 74 -38.50 -6.20 -19.54
C ALA A 74 -39.71 -7.14 -19.63
N VAL A 75 -40.43 -7.30 -18.53
CA VAL A 75 -41.61 -8.15 -18.41
C VAL A 75 -41.28 -9.61 -18.02
N PHE A 76 -41.13 -9.85 -16.71
CA PHE A 76 -41.96 -10.75 -15.88
C PHE A 76 -41.19 -11.13 -14.58
N ARG A 77 -41.87 -11.03 -13.43
CA ARG A 77 -41.42 -11.49 -12.08
C ARG A 77 -40.33 -10.69 -11.34
N GLY A 78 -40.16 -9.41 -11.64
CA GLY A 78 -39.28 -8.52 -10.88
C GLY A 78 -37.80 -8.63 -11.26
N GLU A 79 -37.46 -9.38 -12.31
CA GLU A 79 -36.16 -9.39 -12.99
C GLU A 79 -35.86 -8.02 -13.61
N GLY A 80 -34.60 -7.59 -13.55
CA GLY A 80 -34.22 -6.28 -14.06
C GLY A 80 -32.71 -6.08 -14.13
N PHE A 81 -32.26 -5.43 -15.21
CA PHE A 81 -30.91 -4.90 -15.37
C PHE A 81 -30.96 -3.39 -15.14
N GLY A 82 -30.00 -2.83 -14.41
CA GLY A 82 -30.02 -1.41 -14.06
C GLY A 82 -30.95 -1.07 -12.90
N LEU A 83 -31.10 -1.95 -11.90
CA LEU A 83 -31.93 -1.65 -10.72
C LEU A 83 -31.31 -0.60 -9.79
N SER A 84 -29.99 -0.51 -9.78
CA SER A 84 -29.21 0.53 -9.12
C SER A 84 -27.98 0.79 -9.99
N VAL A 85 -27.54 2.05 -10.02
CA VAL A 85 -26.37 2.48 -10.78
C VAL A 85 -25.51 3.40 -9.94
N SER A 86 -24.20 3.34 -10.15
CA SER A 86 -23.21 4.22 -9.53
C SER A 86 -22.12 4.55 -10.53
N ILE A 87 -21.80 5.84 -10.67
CA ILE A 87 -20.86 6.34 -11.70
C ILE A 87 -19.69 7.11 -11.08
N ARG A 88 -19.66 7.30 -9.76
CA ARG A 88 -18.62 8.11 -9.09
C ARG A 88 -17.56 7.20 -8.46
N GLY A 89 -16.60 6.76 -9.25
CA GLY A 89 -15.47 5.95 -8.82
C GLY A 89 -14.70 5.39 -10.02
N ASP A 90 -13.39 5.59 -10.02
CA ASP A 90 -12.43 4.97 -10.93
C ASP A 90 -11.88 3.69 -10.26
N ALA A 91 -12.25 2.53 -10.80
CA ALA A 91 -11.96 1.23 -10.21
C ALA A 91 -10.64 0.62 -10.69
N ASN A 92 -9.96 1.27 -11.63
CA ASN A 92 -8.70 0.79 -12.21
C ASN A 92 -7.65 1.88 -12.41
N ARG A 93 -7.89 3.09 -11.87
CA ARG A 93 -7.00 4.25 -11.89
C ARG A 93 -6.57 4.67 -13.29
N ASP A 94 -7.45 4.55 -14.27
CA ASP A 94 -7.16 5.03 -15.63
C ASP A 94 -7.55 6.49 -15.88
N GLY A 95 -8.10 7.16 -14.86
CA GLY A 95 -8.49 8.56 -14.89
C GLY A 95 -9.90 8.78 -15.43
N PHE A 96 -10.65 7.71 -15.72
CA PHE A 96 -12.05 7.76 -16.10
C PHE A 96 -12.89 7.19 -14.95
N ASP A 97 -13.99 7.86 -14.61
CA ASP A 97 -14.94 7.25 -13.70
C ASP A 97 -15.66 6.07 -14.39
N ASP A 98 -15.90 5.00 -13.65
CA ASP A 98 -16.50 3.78 -14.14
C ASP A 98 -18.00 3.69 -13.85
N ILE A 99 -18.67 2.69 -14.43
CA ILE A 99 -20.10 2.47 -14.24
C ILE A 99 -20.35 1.13 -13.54
N LEU A 100 -20.95 1.19 -12.36
CA LEU A 100 -21.57 0.03 -11.72
C LEU A 100 -23.03 -0.06 -12.08
N VAL A 101 -23.45 -1.28 -12.42
CA VAL A 101 -24.83 -1.62 -12.72
C VAL A 101 -25.22 -2.86 -11.93
N SER A 102 -26.29 -2.77 -11.14
CA SER A 102 -26.89 -3.97 -10.55
C SER A 102 -27.88 -4.65 -11.48
N GLN A 103 -27.94 -5.98 -11.33
CA GLN A 103 -28.91 -6.84 -11.97
C GLN A 103 -29.56 -7.74 -10.93
N TYR A 104 -30.84 -8.01 -11.13
CA TYR A 104 -31.58 -9.02 -10.41
C TYR A 104 -32.14 -10.05 -11.38
N ARG A 105 -31.87 -11.33 -11.09
CA ARG A 105 -32.42 -12.47 -11.81
C ARG A 105 -33.18 -13.37 -10.85
N TYR A 106 -34.33 -13.85 -11.31
CA TYR A 106 -35.13 -14.83 -10.62
C TYR A 106 -34.93 -16.18 -11.32
N HIS A 107 -34.37 -17.17 -10.63
CA HIS A 107 -34.27 -18.52 -11.17
C HIS A 107 -35.49 -19.37 -10.77
N GLU A 108 -35.91 -20.28 -11.64
CA GLU A 108 -37.07 -21.18 -11.45
C GLU A 108 -36.98 -22.04 -10.17
N ASN A 109 -35.79 -22.19 -9.59
CA ASN A 109 -35.53 -22.90 -8.34
C ASN A 109 -35.64 -22.02 -7.07
N LEU A 110 -36.25 -20.83 -7.15
CA LEU A 110 -36.39 -19.86 -6.06
C LEU A 110 -35.05 -19.29 -5.54
N ALA A 111 -33.95 -19.43 -6.28
CA ALA A 111 -32.67 -18.87 -5.90
C ALA A 111 -32.56 -17.41 -6.39
N PHE A 112 -32.49 -16.47 -5.44
CA PHE A 112 -32.15 -15.08 -5.68
C PHE A 112 -30.69 -14.98 -6.16
N ASN A 113 -30.46 -14.38 -7.33
CA ASN A 113 -29.11 -14.21 -7.86
C ASN A 113 -28.84 -12.76 -8.31
N PRO A 114 -28.81 -11.81 -7.36
CA PRO A 114 -28.34 -10.47 -7.66
C PRO A 114 -26.87 -10.49 -8.07
N SER A 115 -26.52 -9.59 -8.99
CA SER A 115 -25.17 -9.41 -9.49
C SER A 115 -24.88 -7.93 -9.66
N VAL A 116 -23.62 -7.55 -9.47
CA VAL A 116 -23.11 -6.21 -9.77
C VAL A 116 -22.10 -6.35 -10.89
N PHE A 117 -22.18 -5.47 -11.88
CA PHE A 117 -21.28 -5.41 -13.01
C PHE A 117 -20.58 -4.06 -13.02
N CYS A 118 -19.27 -4.07 -13.28
CA CYS A 118 -18.49 -2.86 -13.56
C CYS A 118 -18.16 -2.78 -15.04
N TYR A 119 -18.34 -1.59 -15.61
CA TYR A 119 -17.98 -1.24 -16.99
C TYR A 119 -17.02 -0.07 -16.93
N LEU A 120 -15.82 -0.24 -17.46
CA LEU A 120 -14.78 0.78 -17.36
C LEU A 120 -15.07 1.98 -18.25
N GLY A 121 -14.91 3.18 -17.69
CA GLY A 121 -14.99 4.47 -18.38
C GLY A 121 -13.87 4.60 -19.41
N LYS A 122 -14.19 5.23 -20.56
CA LYS A 122 -13.24 5.48 -21.66
C LYS A 122 -13.70 6.67 -22.47
N ALA A 123 -12.77 7.43 -23.04
CA ALA A 123 -13.07 8.54 -23.96
C ALA A 123 -13.96 8.13 -25.16
N SER A 124 -13.84 6.88 -25.63
CA SER A 124 -14.70 6.34 -26.71
C SER A 124 -16.07 5.82 -26.24
N GLY A 125 -16.33 5.89 -24.94
CA GLY A 125 -17.45 5.26 -24.26
C GLY A 125 -17.13 3.85 -23.74
N PRO A 126 -17.88 3.37 -22.74
CA PRO A 126 -17.69 2.05 -22.13
C PRO A 126 -17.93 0.88 -23.10
N SER A 127 -17.36 -0.27 -22.76
CA SER A 127 -17.59 -1.55 -23.46
C SER A 127 -19.01 -2.07 -23.24
N SER A 128 -19.57 -2.81 -24.21
CA SER A 128 -20.86 -3.50 -24.03
C SER A 128 -20.76 -4.78 -23.18
N ARG A 129 -19.54 -5.22 -22.87
CA ARG A 129 -19.26 -6.33 -21.93
C ARG A 129 -18.71 -5.77 -20.61
N PRO A 130 -19.17 -6.29 -19.47
CA PRO A 130 -18.63 -5.88 -18.18
C PRO A 130 -17.17 -6.30 -18.05
N ASP A 131 -16.35 -5.41 -17.50
CA ASP A 131 -14.94 -5.64 -17.21
C ASP A 131 -14.77 -6.41 -15.89
N TRP A 132 -15.73 -6.28 -14.97
CA TRP A 132 -15.81 -7.05 -13.73
C TRP A 132 -17.24 -7.43 -13.36
N ALA A 133 -17.40 -8.54 -12.63
CA ALA A 133 -18.70 -8.99 -12.11
C ALA A 133 -18.59 -9.57 -10.69
N GLY A 134 -19.34 -9.00 -9.75
CA GLY A 134 -19.57 -9.55 -8.42
C GLY A 134 -20.90 -10.29 -8.39
N ARG A 135 -20.87 -11.62 -8.29
CA ARG A 135 -22.08 -12.47 -8.39
C ARG A 135 -22.46 -13.08 -7.04
N GLY A 136 -23.73 -12.93 -6.65
CA GLY A 136 -24.33 -13.63 -5.52
C GLY A 136 -24.21 -15.15 -5.64
N ASN A 137 -24.08 -15.86 -4.51
CA ASN A 137 -24.00 -17.32 -4.46
C ASN A 137 -25.33 -17.99 -4.06
N GLY A 138 -26.47 -17.46 -4.50
CA GLY A 138 -27.80 -18.04 -4.28
C GLY A 138 -28.49 -17.65 -2.96
N ILE A 139 -29.29 -18.56 -2.40
CA ILE A 139 -30.27 -18.39 -1.29
C ILE A 139 -29.70 -17.80 0.01
N SER A 140 -28.37 -17.81 0.17
CA SER A 140 -27.64 -17.16 1.26
C SER A 140 -26.45 -16.42 0.66
N GLY A 141 -26.58 -15.11 0.48
CA GLY A 141 -25.61 -14.28 -0.23
C GLY A 141 -26.21 -13.47 -1.38
N SER A 142 -27.42 -12.94 -1.18
CA SER A 142 -28.10 -12.14 -2.20
C SER A 142 -27.66 -10.68 -2.07
N TYR A 143 -26.38 -10.43 -2.35
CA TYR A 143 -25.83 -9.08 -2.40
C TYR A 143 -25.88 -8.50 -3.81
N GLY A 144 -26.01 -7.18 -3.90
CA GLY A 144 -25.92 -6.49 -5.19
C GLY A 144 -27.25 -6.05 -5.78
N LEU A 145 -28.35 -6.07 -5.02
CA LEU A 145 -29.54 -5.30 -5.40
C LEU A 145 -29.25 -3.80 -5.40
N ASN A 146 -28.53 -3.35 -4.37
CA ASN A 146 -27.97 -2.01 -4.25
C ASN A 146 -26.46 -2.14 -4.13
N ALA A 147 -25.74 -1.49 -5.03
CA ALA A 147 -24.30 -1.38 -4.97
C ALA A 147 -23.85 0.02 -5.37
N ALA A 148 -22.74 0.47 -4.79
CA ALA A 148 -22.15 1.75 -5.10
C ALA A 148 -20.63 1.67 -4.99
N PHE A 149 -19.96 2.57 -5.69
CA PHE A 149 -18.58 2.89 -5.38
C PHE A 149 -18.53 3.53 -3.99
N CYS A 150 -17.58 3.11 -3.16
CA CYS A 150 -17.35 3.68 -1.83
C CYS A 150 -16.07 4.53 -1.73
N GLY A 151 -15.44 4.82 -2.88
CA GLY A 151 -14.10 5.41 -2.93
C GLY A 151 -13.02 4.42 -2.48
N ASP A 152 -11.78 4.91 -2.39
CA ASP A 152 -10.60 4.18 -1.92
C ASP A 152 -10.61 4.02 -0.39
N VAL A 153 -11.17 2.91 0.09
CA VAL A 153 -11.32 2.62 1.52
C VAL A 153 -10.13 1.86 2.10
N ASN A 154 -9.31 1.22 1.26
CA ASN A 154 -8.12 0.49 1.72
C ASN A 154 -6.81 1.29 1.52
N GLY A 155 -6.87 2.44 0.86
CA GLY A 155 -5.72 3.30 0.60
C GLY A 155 -4.81 2.78 -0.51
N ASP A 156 -5.30 1.85 -1.34
CA ASP A 156 -4.52 1.33 -2.46
C ASP A 156 -4.55 2.31 -3.63
N GLY A 157 -5.60 3.12 -3.78
CA GLY A 157 -5.81 4.15 -4.80
C GLY A 157 -6.95 3.86 -5.78
N ASP A 158 -7.49 2.63 -5.83
CA ASP A 158 -8.65 2.27 -6.65
C ASP A 158 -9.95 2.47 -5.86
N SER A 159 -11.04 2.82 -6.54
CA SER A 159 -12.35 2.87 -5.89
C SER A 159 -12.89 1.47 -5.64
N GLU A 160 -13.32 1.19 -4.40
CA GLU A 160 -13.98 -0.07 -4.07
C GLU A 160 -15.50 -0.05 -4.27
N VAL A 161 -16.07 -1.25 -4.25
CA VAL A 161 -17.51 -1.46 -4.35
C VAL A 161 -18.06 -1.99 -3.04
N LEU A 162 -19.09 -1.31 -2.53
CA LEU A 162 -19.91 -1.82 -1.44
C LEU A 162 -21.26 -2.30 -2.00
N ALA A 163 -21.59 -3.57 -1.78
CA ALA A 163 -22.86 -4.16 -2.20
C ALA A 163 -23.68 -4.61 -0.98
N ALA A 164 -24.90 -4.12 -0.85
CA ALA A 164 -25.81 -4.53 0.22
C ALA A 164 -26.32 -5.95 -0.02
N ASP A 165 -26.39 -6.74 1.05
CA ASP A 165 -26.96 -8.10 1.13
C ASP A 165 -28.22 -8.07 2.03
N PRO A 166 -29.36 -7.56 1.54
CA PRO A 166 -30.57 -7.44 2.33
C PRO A 166 -31.20 -8.79 2.67
N ALA A 167 -30.79 -9.88 2.02
CA ALA A 167 -31.32 -11.22 2.29
C ALA A 167 -30.63 -11.92 3.48
N SER A 168 -29.49 -11.41 3.95
CA SER A 168 -28.87 -11.93 5.17
C SER A 168 -29.64 -11.46 6.41
N PHE A 169 -29.73 -12.30 7.44
CA PHE A 169 -30.29 -11.91 8.74
C PHE A 169 -29.26 -12.17 9.86
N PRO A 170 -28.75 -11.12 10.53
CA PRO A 170 -29.00 -9.69 10.28
C PRO A 170 -28.50 -9.24 8.89
N GLY A 171 -29.04 -8.13 8.38
CA GLY A 171 -28.64 -7.54 7.10
C GLY A 171 -27.13 -7.24 7.08
N SER A 172 -26.48 -7.49 5.95
CA SER A 172 -25.03 -7.30 5.80
C SER A 172 -24.71 -6.56 4.50
N ALA A 173 -23.43 -6.24 4.31
CA ALA A 173 -22.89 -5.71 3.07
C ALA A 173 -21.56 -6.38 2.77
N ARG A 174 -21.19 -6.41 1.49
CA ARG A 174 -19.91 -6.94 1.02
C ARG A 174 -19.10 -5.82 0.39
N LEU A 175 -17.86 -5.68 0.84
CA LEU A 175 -16.86 -4.81 0.24
C LEU A 175 -16.03 -5.62 -0.77
N PHE A 176 -15.87 -5.09 -1.98
CA PHE A 176 -15.01 -5.63 -3.02
C PHE A 176 -13.89 -4.64 -3.29
N HIS A 177 -12.66 -5.09 -3.04
CA HIS A 177 -11.47 -4.39 -3.51
C HIS A 177 -11.32 -4.63 -5.01
N LEU A 178 -11.51 -3.56 -5.80
CA LEU A 178 -11.26 -3.56 -7.23
C LEU A 178 -9.81 -3.12 -7.50
N GLY A 179 -9.45 -2.92 -8.77
CA GLY A 179 -8.08 -2.62 -9.15
C GLY A 179 -7.30 -3.82 -9.69
N LYS A 180 -6.32 -3.53 -10.55
CA LYS A 180 -5.22 -4.46 -10.79
C LYS A 180 -4.33 -4.38 -9.56
N GLN A 181 -4.16 -5.49 -8.84
CA GLN A 181 -3.15 -5.59 -7.79
C GLN A 181 -1.75 -5.52 -8.43
N PHE A 182 -1.26 -4.31 -8.69
CA PHE A 182 0.13 -4.11 -9.03
C PHE A 182 0.93 -4.13 -7.72
N PRO A 183 1.90 -5.03 -7.58
CA PRO A 183 2.76 -5.02 -6.41
C PRO A 183 3.52 -3.69 -6.36
N ALA A 184 3.59 -3.05 -5.19
CA ALA A 184 4.37 -1.83 -5.00
C ALA A 184 5.82 -2.00 -5.49
N PRO A 185 6.50 -0.91 -5.90
CA PRO A 185 7.85 -0.99 -6.42
C PRO A 185 8.80 -1.77 -5.50
N ARG A 186 9.64 -2.61 -6.09
CA ARG A 186 10.66 -3.38 -5.36
C ARG A 186 11.99 -2.62 -5.39
N ILE A 187 12.55 -2.39 -4.20
CA ILE A 187 13.81 -1.65 -4.01
C ILE A 187 14.90 -2.65 -3.60
N GLU A 188 15.97 -2.73 -4.38
CA GLU A 188 17.21 -3.40 -4.04
C GLU A 188 18.31 -2.37 -3.79
N HIS A 189 18.89 -2.40 -2.60
CA HIS A 189 19.96 -1.48 -2.20
C HIS A 189 20.94 -2.21 -1.27
N GLU A 190 22.24 -2.00 -1.46
CA GLU A 190 23.28 -2.50 -0.56
C GLU A 190 23.41 -1.57 0.66
N PRO A 191 23.08 -2.02 1.89
CA PRO A 191 23.08 -1.13 3.05
C PRO A 191 24.47 -0.59 3.41
N ILE A 192 24.58 0.73 3.56
CA ILE A 192 25.77 1.40 4.07
C ILE A 192 25.67 1.45 5.59
N ASN A 193 26.41 0.56 6.25
CA ASN A 193 26.35 0.40 7.70
C ASN A 193 27.49 1.13 8.44
N PHE A 194 28.51 1.61 7.72
CA PHE A 194 29.67 2.29 8.28
C PHE A 194 30.09 3.43 7.37
N TRP A 195 30.37 4.60 7.94
CA TRP A 195 30.83 5.76 7.17
C TRP A 195 31.67 6.73 8.02
N ASN A 196 32.24 7.76 7.40
CA ASN A 196 32.92 8.83 8.12
C ASN A 196 31.95 10.00 8.35
N GLU A 197 31.88 10.48 9.58
CA GLU A 197 31.06 11.64 9.93
C GLU A 197 31.47 12.87 9.11
N GLY A 198 30.49 13.63 8.62
CA GLY A 198 30.72 14.82 7.80
C GLY A 198 31.03 14.56 6.33
N GLU A 199 31.33 13.30 5.92
CA GLU A 199 31.54 12.95 4.52
C GLU A 199 30.21 12.60 3.82
N PRO A 200 29.93 13.09 2.60
CA PRO A 200 28.71 12.75 1.87
C PRO A 200 28.59 11.24 1.62
N ILE A 201 27.37 10.71 1.70
CA ILE A 201 27.07 9.29 1.41
C ILE A 201 26.34 9.21 0.06
N VAL A 202 26.93 8.52 -0.92
CA VAL A 202 26.29 8.22 -2.20
C VAL A 202 25.56 6.88 -2.07
N LEU A 203 24.27 6.86 -2.39
CA LEU A 203 23.43 5.67 -2.38
C LEU A 203 23.03 5.31 -3.81
N ASP A 204 23.22 4.04 -4.17
CA ASP A 204 22.71 3.44 -5.40
C ASP A 204 21.60 2.44 -5.06
N ALA A 205 20.50 2.47 -5.82
CA ALA A 205 19.40 1.53 -5.70
C ALA A 205 18.96 1.02 -7.08
N ALA A 206 18.56 -0.25 -7.15
CA ALA A 206 17.75 -0.77 -8.25
C ALA A 206 16.29 -0.72 -7.82
N VAL A 207 15.43 -0.11 -8.64
CA VAL A 207 13.99 -0.02 -8.38
C VAL A 207 13.25 -0.60 -9.57
N THR A 208 12.63 -1.76 -9.36
CA THR A 208 11.86 -2.45 -10.39
C THR A 208 10.37 -2.35 -10.07
N ASP A 209 9.56 -2.15 -11.10
CA ASP A 209 8.11 -2.13 -10.99
C ASP A 209 7.49 -2.98 -12.12
N HIS A 210 6.48 -3.77 -11.79
CA HIS A 210 6.11 -4.97 -12.55
C HIS A 210 5.57 -4.70 -13.96
N THR A 211 5.19 -3.47 -14.29
CA THR A 211 4.84 -3.02 -15.65
C THR A 211 4.96 -1.51 -15.87
N ASP A 212 5.36 -0.75 -14.85
CA ASP A 212 5.09 0.68 -14.78
C ASP A 212 6.36 1.50 -14.57
N THR A 213 6.26 2.79 -14.86
CA THR A 213 7.38 3.71 -14.63
C THR A 213 7.33 4.21 -13.19
N VAL A 214 8.49 4.16 -12.53
CA VAL A 214 8.65 4.69 -11.18
C VAL A 214 8.64 6.22 -11.27
N SER A 215 7.66 6.86 -10.64
CA SER A 215 7.49 8.32 -10.72
C SER A 215 8.53 9.06 -9.87
N ARG A 216 8.90 8.47 -8.72
CA ARG A 216 9.74 9.13 -7.74
C ARG A 216 10.52 8.14 -6.89
N VAL A 217 11.82 8.37 -6.75
CA VAL A 217 12.69 7.66 -5.81
C VAL A 217 13.38 8.68 -4.90
N GLU A 218 13.30 8.48 -3.59
CA GLU A 218 13.75 9.44 -2.59
C GLU A 218 14.50 8.77 -1.45
N ILE A 219 15.47 9.48 -0.87
CA ILE A 219 16.11 9.15 0.39
C ILE A 219 15.38 9.92 1.50
N LEU A 220 14.94 9.18 2.51
CA LEU A 220 14.45 9.75 3.77
C LEU A 220 15.55 9.56 4.81
N HIS A 221 15.92 10.60 5.55
CA HIS A 221 16.95 10.51 6.57
C HIS A 221 16.65 11.38 7.78
N HIS A 222 17.13 10.94 8.93
CA HIS A 222 17.03 11.67 10.20
C HIS A 222 18.14 11.21 11.14
N SER A 223 18.34 11.94 12.25
CA SER A 223 19.06 11.39 13.40
C SER A 223 18.06 10.75 14.37
N VAL A 224 18.43 9.66 15.04
CA VAL A 224 17.65 9.12 16.16
C VAL A 224 17.54 10.08 17.34
N TYR A 225 18.34 11.14 17.36
CA TYR A 225 18.28 12.20 18.36
C TYR A 225 17.35 13.35 17.98
N ASP A 226 16.88 13.41 16.74
CA ASP A 226 15.96 14.42 16.26
C ASP A 226 14.52 13.87 16.22
N SER A 227 13.54 14.74 16.49
CA SER A 227 12.12 14.37 16.44
C SER A 227 11.56 14.26 15.02
N ASP A 228 12.15 14.97 14.05
CA ASP A 228 11.60 15.13 12.71
C ASP A 228 12.54 14.61 11.61
N PHE A 229 11.95 14.10 10.53
CA PHE A 229 12.68 13.77 9.31
C PHE A 229 13.16 15.04 8.61
N LEU A 230 14.39 14.99 8.09
CA LEU A 230 14.88 16.03 7.19
C LEU A 230 14.14 15.94 5.83
N PRO A 231 14.11 17.03 5.04
CA PRO A 231 13.48 17.03 3.73
C PRO A 231 13.98 15.84 2.87
N PRO A 232 13.07 15.12 2.19
CA PRO A 232 13.45 14.02 1.31
C PRO A 232 14.43 14.47 0.23
N ILE A 233 15.41 13.63 -0.08
CA ILE A 233 16.38 13.89 -1.15
C ILE A 233 15.97 13.05 -2.36
N ALA A 234 15.68 13.69 -3.50
CA ALA A 234 15.38 12.98 -4.73
C ALA A 234 16.61 12.20 -5.23
N MET A 235 16.39 10.98 -5.73
CA MET A 235 17.39 10.19 -6.43
C MET A 235 17.19 10.33 -7.94
N GLU A 236 18.28 10.52 -8.68
CA GLU A 236 18.29 10.67 -10.14
C GLU A 236 18.41 9.30 -10.82
N GLY A 237 17.70 9.11 -11.94
CA GLY A 237 17.84 7.92 -12.78
C GLY A 237 19.21 7.90 -13.48
N VAL A 238 19.94 6.80 -13.37
CA VAL A 238 21.27 6.62 -13.96
C VAL A 238 21.18 5.85 -15.27
N GLU A 239 20.69 4.61 -15.22
CA GLU A 239 20.51 3.74 -16.38
C GLU A 239 19.50 2.63 -16.06
N GLY A 240 18.50 2.44 -16.92
CA GLY A 240 17.41 1.49 -16.68
C GLY A 240 16.75 1.73 -15.32
N ASP A 241 16.72 0.69 -14.50
CA ASP A 241 16.07 0.68 -13.19
C ASP A 241 16.98 1.21 -12.05
N ARG A 242 18.14 1.81 -12.38
CA ARG A 242 19.12 2.27 -11.39
C ARG A 242 18.92 3.75 -11.05
N TYR A 243 18.90 4.04 -9.76
CA TYR A 243 18.76 5.38 -9.19
C TYR A 243 19.93 5.69 -8.26
N ARG A 244 20.36 6.96 -8.24
CA ARG A 244 21.44 7.45 -7.38
C ARG A 244 21.04 8.73 -6.65
N GLY A 245 21.33 8.79 -5.36
CA GLY A 245 21.17 10.02 -4.56
C GLY A 245 22.32 10.19 -3.58
N THR A 246 22.47 11.39 -3.03
CA THR A 246 23.55 11.69 -2.09
C THR A 246 23.00 12.32 -0.82
N ILE A 247 23.23 11.70 0.34
CA ILE A 247 23.04 12.34 1.63
C ILE A 247 24.19 13.34 1.81
N PRO A 248 23.92 14.66 1.93
CA PRO A 248 24.98 15.65 2.09
C PRO A 248 25.76 15.39 3.38
N GLY A 249 27.08 15.60 3.36
CA GLY A 249 27.94 15.39 4.53
C GLY A 249 27.48 16.14 5.78
N ALA A 250 26.87 17.32 5.62
CA ALA A 250 26.28 18.08 6.73
C ALA A 250 25.11 17.37 7.45
N SER A 251 24.46 16.40 6.79
CA SER A 251 23.43 15.54 7.37
C SER A 251 24.00 14.23 7.94
N VAL A 252 25.27 13.91 7.66
CA VAL A 252 25.94 12.69 8.12
C VAL A 252 26.55 12.93 9.49
N ARG A 253 25.73 12.74 10.53
CA ARG A 253 26.06 12.96 11.94
C ARG A 253 25.61 11.79 12.82
N ALA A 254 26.11 11.72 14.04
CA ALA A 254 25.80 10.66 14.99
C ALA A 254 24.30 10.32 15.04
N GLY A 255 23.99 9.01 15.00
CA GLY A 255 22.62 8.51 15.01
C GLY A 255 21.89 8.60 13.66
N LEU A 256 22.61 8.79 12.54
CA LEU A 256 22.01 8.81 11.20
C LEU A 256 21.27 7.51 10.91
N VAL A 257 20.00 7.64 10.55
CA VAL A 257 19.16 6.58 10.00
C VAL A 257 18.64 7.04 8.65
N TYR A 258 18.75 6.17 7.64
CA TYR A 258 18.20 6.45 6.32
C TYR A 258 17.34 5.30 5.80
N PHE A 259 16.55 5.63 4.78
CA PHE A 259 15.63 4.75 4.08
C PHE A 259 15.58 5.18 2.62
N ILE A 260 15.27 4.26 1.73
CA ILE A 260 14.92 4.57 0.35
C ILE A 260 13.44 4.32 0.17
N ARG A 261 12.73 5.29 -0.43
CA ARG A 261 11.33 5.19 -0.81
C ARG A 261 11.23 5.27 -2.33
N ALA A 262 10.47 4.36 -2.92
CA ALA A 262 10.09 4.41 -4.32
C ALA A 262 8.57 4.55 -4.39
N THR A 263 8.08 5.41 -5.29
CA THR A 263 6.67 5.61 -5.60
C THR A 263 6.49 5.42 -7.10
N ASP A 264 5.52 4.61 -7.50
CA ASP A 264 5.15 4.47 -8.91
C ASP A 264 4.32 5.66 -9.41
N ASN A 265 3.94 5.65 -10.69
CA ASN A 265 3.04 6.68 -11.25
C ASN A 265 1.62 6.65 -10.69
N TYR A 266 1.24 5.61 -9.96
CA TYR A 266 -0.09 5.45 -9.36
C TYR A 266 -0.11 5.80 -7.86
N GLY A 267 1.03 6.22 -7.30
CA GLY A 267 1.14 6.63 -5.91
C GLY A 267 1.42 5.49 -4.91
N LEU A 268 1.52 4.23 -5.37
CA LEU A 268 1.92 3.12 -4.51
C LEU A 268 3.38 3.28 -4.12
N ALA A 269 3.63 3.30 -2.82
CA ALA A 269 4.97 3.53 -2.28
C ALA A 269 5.48 2.33 -1.48
N MET A 270 6.72 1.95 -1.73
CA MET A 270 7.47 1.02 -0.90
C MET A 270 8.63 1.77 -0.24
N ARG A 271 8.97 1.38 0.99
CA ARG A 271 10.11 1.92 1.73
C ARG A 271 10.95 0.76 2.29
N THR A 272 12.27 0.88 2.18
CA THR A 272 13.19 -0.07 2.82
C THR A 272 13.02 -0.08 4.33
N LEU A 273 13.54 -1.13 4.99
CA LEU A 273 13.75 -1.10 6.44
C LEU A 273 14.71 0.05 6.83
N PRO A 274 14.62 0.57 8.07
CA PRO A 274 15.59 1.55 8.59
C PRO A 274 17.01 1.00 8.55
N ILE A 275 17.95 1.79 8.03
CA ILE A 275 19.38 1.49 8.08
C ILE A 275 20.05 2.55 8.96
N GLU A 276 20.56 2.10 10.11
CA GLU A 276 21.36 2.93 11.01
C GLU A 276 22.83 2.87 10.60
N VAL A 277 23.48 4.03 10.49
CA VAL A 277 24.86 4.16 10.01
C VAL A 277 25.80 4.40 11.20
N ASP A 278 26.73 3.47 11.43
CA ASP A 278 27.80 3.66 12.41
C ASP A 278 28.85 4.64 11.84
N LEU A 279 29.03 5.80 12.47
CA LEU A 279 29.93 6.84 11.98
C LEU A 279 31.28 6.88 12.71
N ASN A 280 32.36 7.02 11.94
CA ASN A 280 33.69 7.39 12.45
C ASN A 280 33.76 8.93 12.58
N PRO A 281 33.99 9.49 13.79
CA PRO A 281 33.94 10.94 14.00
C PRO A 281 35.05 11.69 13.24
N ALA A 282 34.70 12.84 12.66
CA ALA A 282 35.57 13.63 11.77
C ALA A 282 36.86 14.16 12.44
N SER A 283 36.89 14.23 13.77
CA SER A 283 38.04 14.72 14.55
C SER A 283 38.82 13.56 15.18
N ALA A 284 39.55 12.81 14.36
CA ALA A 284 40.51 11.81 14.83
C ALA A 284 41.96 12.32 14.71
N VAL A 285 42.29 13.42 15.42
CA VAL A 285 43.65 13.70 15.89
C VAL A 285 43.70 13.42 17.40
N THR A 286 43.66 12.12 17.74
CA THR A 286 43.96 11.43 19.03
C THR A 286 43.42 11.95 20.38
N PRO A 287 43.05 11.06 21.34
CA PRO A 287 43.30 9.63 21.39
C PRO A 287 42.14 8.80 20.83
N ARG A 288 42.46 7.59 20.35
CA ARG A 288 41.50 6.57 19.91
C ARG A 288 40.29 6.52 20.86
N THR A 289 39.14 7.05 20.42
CA THR A 289 37.88 6.70 21.03
C THR A 289 37.67 5.23 20.71
N LEU A 290 37.77 4.41 21.74
CA LEU A 290 37.65 2.97 21.69
C LEU A 290 36.28 2.62 21.12
N SER A 291 36.22 2.27 19.84
CA SER A 291 35.00 1.87 19.16
C SER A 291 34.73 0.41 19.48
N PHE A 292 33.62 0.14 20.17
CA PHE A 292 33.18 -1.23 20.42
C PHE A 292 31.83 -1.45 19.76
N GLY A 293 31.69 -2.62 19.12
CA GLY A 293 30.50 -2.98 18.36
C GLY A 293 30.05 -4.41 18.65
N VAL A 294 28.74 -4.60 18.64
CA VAL A 294 28.10 -5.92 18.73
C VAL A 294 27.14 -6.07 17.55
N ARG A 295 27.27 -7.12 16.76
CA ARG A 295 26.34 -7.46 15.67
C ARG A 295 25.84 -8.87 15.83
N VAL A 296 24.56 -9.11 15.55
CA VAL A 296 23.99 -10.45 15.45
C VAL A 296 23.85 -10.77 13.97
N GLY A 297 24.51 -11.83 13.52
CA GLY A 297 24.57 -12.22 12.11
C GLY A 297 23.92 -13.58 11.87
N ALA A 298 23.39 -13.77 10.66
CA ALA A 298 22.90 -15.06 10.19
C ALA A 298 23.99 -15.82 9.41
N ALA A 299 24.11 -17.13 9.65
CA ALA A 299 24.83 -17.99 8.72
C ALA A 299 24.07 -18.11 7.40
N SER A 300 24.77 -18.54 6.34
CA SER A 300 24.19 -18.89 5.04
C SER A 300 23.03 -19.88 5.23
N GLY A 301 21.80 -19.38 5.23
CA GLY A 301 20.62 -20.12 5.68
C GLY A 301 19.59 -19.32 6.51
N GLY A 302 19.86 -18.04 6.84
CA GLY A 302 18.84 -17.11 7.34
C GLY A 302 18.53 -17.17 8.85
N LYS A 303 19.18 -18.06 9.61
CA LYS A 303 19.09 -18.10 11.08
C LYS A 303 20.25 -17.32 11.71
N ALA A 304 19.93 -16.41 12.63
CA ALA A 304 20.93 -15.74 13.47
C ALA A 304 21.66 -16.78 14.33
N ASP A 305 22.92 -17.08 14.01
CA ASP A 305 23.70 -18.15 14.65
C ASP A 305 24.95 -17.63 15.37
N ARG A 306 25.32 -16.36 15.17
CA ARG A 306 26.56 -15.77 15.68
C ARG A 306 26.38 -14.34 16.20
N LEU A 307 27.15 -14.00 17.22
CA LEU A 307 27.34 -12.66 17.74
C LEU A 307 28.79 -12.23 17.45
N LEU A 308 28.97 -11.18 16.65
CA LEU A 308 30.25 -10.56 16.38
C LEU A 308 30.51 -9.45 17.41
N LEU A 309 31.65 -9.54 18.07
CA LEU A 309 32.12 -8.58 19.06
C LEU A 309 33.44 -7.98 18.58
N SER A 310 33.51 -6.66 18.43
CA SER A 310 34.78 -5.97 18.18
C SER A 310 35.23 -5.24 19.43
N THR A 311 36.45 -5.54 19.88
CA THR A 311 37.14 -4.87 20.99
C THR A 311 38.38 -4.14 20.49
N THR A 312 38.71 -3.05 21.15
CA THR A 312 39.84 -2.17 20.85
C THR A 312 40.93 -2.19 21.92
N ARG A 313 40.64 -2.72 23.11
CA ARG A 313 41.65 -3.08 24.12
C ARG A 313 41.50 -4.51 24.60
N PRO A 314 42.62 -5.18 24.92
CA PRO A 314 42.56 -6.44 25.63
C PRO A 314 42.08 -6.22 27.08
N GLY A 315 41.35 -7.17 27.63
CA GLY A 315 40.91 -7.13 29.03
C GLY A 315 39.72 -8.04 29.33
N PRO A 316 39.12 -7.94 30.53
CA PRO A 316 38.00 -8.79 30.91
C PRO A 316 36.82 -8.58 29.98
N ALA A 317 36.15 -9.66 29.59
CA ALA A 317 34.97 -9.63 28.74
C ALA A 317 33.96 -10.71 29.12
N SER A 318 32.69 -10.33 29.24
CA SER A 318 31.57 -11.24 29.43
C SER A 318 30.45 -10.94 28.42
N VAL A 319 29.86 -11.99 27.85
CA VAL A 319 28.71 -11.92 26.95
C VAL A 319 27.63 -12.85 27.48
N ARG A 320 26.54 -12.26 27.96
CA ARG A 320 25.42 -12.94 28.62
C ARG A 320 24.13 -12.71 27.86
N LEU A 321 23.28 -13.73 27.82
CA LEU A 321 21.98 -13.74 27.15
C LEU A 321 20.87 -13.85 28.19
N PHE A 322 19.76 -13.16 27.96
CA PHE A 322 18.61 -13.10 28.86
C PHE A 322 17.30 -13.33 28.08
N ASP A 323 16.32 -13.96 28.73
CA ASP A 323 14.95 -14.03 28.21
C ASP A 323 14.17 -12.74 28.45
N VAL A 324 12.93 -12.67 27.97
CA VAL A 324 12.06 -11.48 28.12
C VAL A 324 11.67 -11.19 29.58
N GLN A 325 11.84 -12.16 30.49
CA GLN A 325 11.65 -11.99 31.93
C GLN A 325 12.96 -11.57 32.64
N GLY A 326 14.05 -11.36 31.91
CA GLY A 326 15.36 -10.98 32.44
C GLY A 326 16.13 -12.12 33.10
N ARG A 327 15.70 -13.38 32.94
CA ARG A 327 16.42 -14.55 33.46
C ARG A 327 17.58 -14.88 32.52
N LEU A 328 18.72 -15.27 33.09
CA LEU A 328 19.91 -15.65 32.32
C LEU A 328 19.60 -16.89 31.47
N ALA A 329 19.55 -16.70 30.15
CA ALA A 329 19.35 -17.76 29.17
C ALA A 329 20.68 -18.45 28.78
N GLY A 330 21.82 -17.77 28.92
CA GLY A 330 23.12 -18.38 28.68
C GLY A 330 24.28 -17.40 28.75
N THR A 331 25.50 -17.95 28.76
CA THR A 331 26.76 -17.18 28.71
C THR A 331 27.55 -17.66 27.50
N LEU A 332 27.85 -16.75 26.57
CA LEU A 332 28.61 -17.05 25.35
C LEU A 332 30.11 -16.86 25.53
N LEU A 333 30.50 -15.98 26.45
CA LEU A 333 31.89 -15.65 26.75
C LEU A 333 31.98 -15.18 28.19
N ASP A 334 32.98 -15.66 28.92
CA ASP A 334 33.39 -15.13 30.21
C ASP A 334 34.89 -15.37 30.38
N THR A 335 35.70 -14.33 30.17
CA THR A 335 37.15 -14.41 30.23
C THR A 335 37.74 -13.21 30.96
N ARG A 336 38.85 -13.46 31.67
CA ARG A 336 39.63 -12.40 32.33
C ARG A 336 40.47 -11.60 31.34
N ASN A 337 40.74 -12.15 30.17
CA ASN A 337 41.54 -11.50 29.14
C ASN A 337 41.07 -11.95 27.75
N LEU A 338 40.32 -11.09 27.08
CA LEU A 338 39.98 -11.17 25.67
C LEU A 338 40.95 -10.27 24.90
N GLU A 339 41.58 -10.74 23.82
CA GLU A 339 42.45 -9.90 22.99
C GLU A 339 41.65 -8.79 22.29
N ASN A 340 42.32 -7.71 21.86
CA ASN A 340 41.68 -6.73 20.99
C ASN A 340 41.49 -7.30 19.58
N GLY A 341 40.37 -7.02 18.94
CA GLY A 341 40.07 -7.50 17.59
C GLY A 341 38.61 -7.92 17.40
N MET A 342 38.34 -8.64 16.32
CA MET A 342 37.02 -9.20 16.02
C MET A 342 36.90 -10.60 16.61
N HIS A 343 35.84 -10.84 17.36
CA HIS A 343 35.51 -12.10 18.01
C HIS A 343 34.17 -12.59 17.51
N VAL A 344 34.10 -13.86 17.10
CA VAL A 344 32.87 -14.47 16.63
C VAL A 344 32.41 -15.49 17.66
N LEU A 345 31.28 -15.20 18.30
CA LEU A 345 30.69 -16.05 19.34
C LEU A 345 29.51 -16.81 18.75
N SER A 346 29.51 -18.14 18.86
CA SER A 346 28.42 -18.98 18.37
C SER A 346 27.25 -18.97 19.35
N LEU A 347 26.04 -18.67 18.87
CA LEU A 347 24.81 -18.75 19.67
C LEU A 347 24.42 -20.21 19.92
N SER A 348 24.82 -21.14 19.04
CA SER A 348 24.49 -22.57 19.17
C SER A 348 25.12 -23.27 20.38
N GLY A 349 26.10 -22.66 21.05
CA GLY A 349 26.74 -23.20 22.26
C GLY A 349 26.00 -22.87 23.57
N ALA A 350 25.01 -21.97 23.54
CA ALA A 350 24.21 -21.66 24.71
C ALA A 350 23.12 -22.72 24.89
N THR A 351 23.26 -23.55 25.93
CA THR A 351 22.47 -24.75 26.26
C THR A 351 20.95 -24.58 26.38
N PHE A 352 20.39 -23.37 26.22
CA PHE A 352 18.97 -23.10 26.44
C PHE A 352 18.26 -22.27 25.36
N LEU A 353 18.89 -21.99 24.21
CA LEU A 353 18.25 -21.28 23.08
C LEU A 353 17.34 -22.21 22.23
N HIS A 354 16.42 -22.94 22.85
CA HIS A 354 15.59 -23.95 22.17
C HIS A 354 14.22 -23.45 21.71
N ALA A 355 13.82 -22.24 22.07
CA ALA A 355 12.51 -21.68 21.72
C ALA A 355 12.65 -20.46 20.80
N SER A 356 11.78 -20.39 19.78
CA SER A 356 11.58 -19.17 19.02
C SER A 356 11.13 -18.06 19.97
N GLY A 357 11.74 -16.88 19.88
CA GLY A 357 11.46 -15.80 20.82
C GLY A 357 12.43 -14.63 20.73
N VAL A 358 12.12 -13.58 21.49
CA VAL A 358 12.99 -12.41 21.66
C VAL A 358 13.96 -12.70 22.80
N TYR A 359 15.24 -12.46 22.55
CA TYR A 359 16.31 -12.58 23.52
C TYR A 359 17.07 -11.28 23.63
N PHE A 360 17.57 -10.99 24.82
CA PHE A 360 18.41 -9.85 25.11
C PHE A 360 19.85 -10.30 25.33
N TYR A 361 20.81 -9.48 24.96
CA TYR A 361 22.21 -9.70 25.30
C TYR A 361 22.75 -8.53 26.13
N ARG A 362 23.73 -8.84 26.97
CA ARG A 362 24.59 -7.86 27.64
C ARG A 362 26.04 -8.26 27.43
N VAL A 363 26.81 -7.35 26.88
CA VAL A 363 28.25 -7.46 26.67
C VAL A 363 28.92 -6.46 27.60
N ASP A 364 29.75 -6.94 28.51
CA ASP A 364 30.60 -6.12 29.37
C ASP A 364 32.06 -6.40 28.98
N THR A 365 32.81 -5.40 28.52
CA THR A 365 34.24 -5.52 28.17
C THR A 365 35.07 -4.41 28.83
N ALA A 366 36.39 -4.48 28.68
CA ALA A 366 37.28 -3.38 29.03
C ALA A 366 36.96 -2.07 28.28
N ASP A 367 36.30 -2.13 27.11
CA ASP A 367 35.90 -0.96 26.33
C ASP A 367 34.55 -0.38 26.74
N GLY A 368 33.77 -1.11 27.55
CA GLY A 368 32.48 -0.65 28.08
C GLY A 368 31.40 -1.73 28.04
N THR A 369 30.16 -1.31 28.29
CA THR A 369 28.98 -2.19 28.29
C THR A 369 28.03 -1.82 27.17
N ARG A 370 27.47 -2.81 26.45
CA ARG A 370 26.30 -2.66 25.56
C ARG A 370 25.31 -3.76 25.85
N SER A 371 24.07 -3.43 25.58
CA SER A 371 22.96 -4.35 25.55
C SER A 371 22.19 -4.19 24.25
N GLY A 372 21.50 -5.24 23.84
CA GLY A 372 20.63 -5.22 22.69
C GLY A 372 19.69 -6.42 22.70
N ARG A 373 18.97 -6.60 21.60
CA ARG A 373 18.02 -7.72 21.44
C ARG A 373 18.16 -8.35 20.07
N PHE A 374 17.74 -9.60 19.96
CA PHE A 374 17.61 -10.34 18.71
C PHE A 374 16.43 -11.32 18.80
N VAL A 375 16.01 -11.83 17.65
CA VAL A 375 14.94 -12.81 17.54
C VAL A 375 15.53 -14.12 17.05
N ILE A 376 15.20 -15.22 17.72
CA ILE A 376 15.43 -16.57 17.21
C ILE A 376 14.11 -17.08 16.64
N LEU A 377 14.17 -17.60 15.41
CA LEU A 377 13.08 -18.32 14.76
C LEU A 377 13.60 -19.73 14.44
N HIS A 378 13.07 -20.74 15.13
CA HIS A 378 13.37 -22.14 14.86
C HIS A 378 12.53 -22.71 13.73
#